data_AF-A0A8J2W7W9-F1
#
_entry.id   AF-A0A8J2W7W9-F1
#
_cell.length_a   1.000
_cell.length_b   1.000
_cell.length_c   1.000
_cell.angle_alpha   90.00
_cell.angle_beta   90.00
_cell.angle_gamma   90.00
#
_symmetry.space_group_name_H-M   'P 1'
#
loop_
_entity.id
_entity.type
_entity.pdbx_description
1 polymer ?
#
loop_
_entity_poly.entity_id
_entity_poly.type
_entity_poly.pdbx_seq_one_letter_code
_entity_poly.pdbx_strand_id
1 'polypeptide(L)'
;MAEELQKVHLYYDEINKVKVIENNVYKETQDLQENCKDYENKVRDFGNIIGSLLDMLNKLGENVEKQKMAAIGATNLLKSIEKDRESEQARLQAEISDKSLILEQLDSEYDALQILDATQSETVEYLTQLR
;
A
#
# COMPACT_ATOMS: atom_id res chain seq x y z
N MET A 1 -25.28 -79.63 -4.34
CA MET A 1 -25.51 -79.04 -3.00
C MET A 1 -25.27 -77.54 -3.00
N ALA A 2 -24.18 -77.01 -3.58
CA ALA A 2 -23.97 -75.57 -3.70
C ALA A 2 -25.09 -74.83 -4.49
N GLU A 3 -25.58 -75.42 -5.59
CA GLU A 3 -26.70 -74.89 -6.37
C GLU A 3 -28.04 -74.83 -5.63
N GLU A 4 -28.31 -75.77 -4.71
CA GLU A 4 -29.54 -75.80 -3.91
C GLU A 4 -29.53 -74.74 -2.81
N LEU A 5 -28.35 -74.45 -2.24
CA LEU A 5 -28.16 -73.37 -1.25
C LEU A 5 -28.29 -71.98 -1.90
N GLN A 6 -27.83 -71.83 -3.15
CA GLN A 6 -27.97 -70.59 -3.92
C GLN A 6 -29.45 -70.23 -4.18
N LYS A 7 -30.33 -71.22 -4.35
CA LYS A 7 -31.80 -71.02 -4.48
C LYS A 7 -32.44 -70.45 -3.22
N VAL A 8 -31.79 -70.56 -2.06
CA VAL A 8 -32.26 -70.04 -0.76
C VAL A 8 -31.42 -68.83 -0.29
N HIS A 9 -30.62 -68.25 -1.18
CA HIS A 9 -29.70 -67.14 -0.91
C HIS A 9 -28.64 -67.43 0.17
N LEU A 10 -28.12 -68.67 0.18
CA LEU A 10 -27.03 -69.09 1.06
C LEU A 10 -25.78 -69.41 0.23
N TYR A 11 -24.64 -68.89 0.68
CA TYR A 11 -23.36 -68.92 -0.02
C TYR A 11 -22.29 -69.55 0.86
N TYR A 12 -21.30 -70.22 0.25
CA TYR A 12 -20.15 -70.76 0.98
C TYR A 12 -18.99 -69.77 0.97
N ASP A 13 -18.34 -69.63 2.13
CA ASP A 13 -17.07 -68.93 2.30
C ASP A 13 -15.87 -69.75 1.77
N GLU A 14 -14.70 -69.14 1.65
CA GLU A 14 -13.41 -69.75 1.26
C GLU A 14 -12.99 -70.92 2.19
N ILE A 15 -13.65 -71.06 3.35
CA ILE A 15 -13.43 -72.12 4.37
C ILE A 15 -14.69 -73.00 4.56
N ASN A 16 -15.60 -73.08 3.58
CA ASN A 16 -16.84 -73.88 3.62
C ASN A 16 -17.84 -73.53 4.74
N LYS A 17 -17.80 -72.30 5.26
CA LYS A 17 -18.84 -71.79 6.17
C LYS A 17 -20.01 -71.23 5.38
N VAL A 18 -21.24 -71.50 5.81
CA VAL A 18 -22.44 -70.94 5.19
C VAL A 18 -22.61 -69.48 5.62
N LYS A 19 -22.72 -68.56 4.65
CA LYS A 19 -22.96 -67.13 4.79
C LYS A 19 -24.22 -66.74 4.03
N VAL A 20 -24.88 -65.69 4.49
CA VAL A 20 -26.11 -65.13 3.86
C VAL A 20 -25.78 -64.07 2.80
N ILE A 21 -24.52 -63.61 2.75
CA ILE A 21 -24.04 -62.58 1.82
C ILE A 21 -22.93 -63.18 0.96
N GLU A 22 -22.95 -62.88 -0.34
CA GLU A 22 -21.87 -63.25 -1.25
C GLU A 22 -20.54 -62.62 -0.83
N ASN A 23 -19.46 -63.41 -0.81
CA ASN A 23 -18.13 -62.93 -0.41
C ASN A 23 -17.61 -61.79 -1.32
N ASN A 24 -17.94 -61.77 -2.62
CA ASN A 24 -17.57 -60.68 -3.51
C ASN A 24 -18.30 -59.38 -3.13
N VAL A 25 -19.61 -59.44 -2.91
CA VAL A 25 -20.41 -58.28 -2.48
C VAL A 25 -19.93 -57.75 -1.13
N TYR A 26 -19.54 -58.64 -0.20
CA TYR A 26 -18.96 -58.24 1.07
C TYR A 26 -17.62 -57.51 0.90
N LYS A 27 -16.69 -58.05 0.11
CA LYS A 27 -15.39 -57.41 -0.18
C LYS A 27 -15.58 -56.06 -0.87
N GLU A 28 -16.41 -55.99 -1.91
CA GLU A 28 -16.72 -54.73 -2.62
C GLU A 28 -17.35 -53.68 -1.69
N THR A 29 -18.24 -54.10 -0.79
CA THR A 29 -18.85 -53.18 0.19
C THR A 29 -17.81 -52.68 1.20
N GLN A 30 -16.85 -53.53 1.59
CA GLN A 30 -15.78 -53.16 2.50
C GLN A 30 -14.79 -52.18 1.84
N ASP A 31 -14.38 -52.45 0.60
CA ASP A 31 -13.53 -51.56 -0.20
C ASP A 31 -14.22 -50.21 -0.46
N LEU A 32 -15.53 -50.22 -0.73
CA LEU A 32 -16.32 -49.00 -0.89
C LEU A 32 -16.35 -48.20 0.42
N GLN A 33 -16.52 -48.86 1.57
CA GLN A 33 -16.52 -48.19 2.88
C GLN A 33 -15.16 -47.51 3.15
N GLU A 34 -14.05 -48.18 2.82
CA GLU A 34 -12.70 -47.64 3.02
C GLU A 34 -12.43 -46.46 2.09
N ASN A 35 -12.78 -46.59 0.80
CA ASN A 35 -12.71 -45.49 -0.17
C ASN A 35 -13.56 -44.29 0.23
N CYS A 36 -14.75 -44.50 0.80
CA CYS A 36 -15.59 -43.42 1.30
C CYS A 36 -14.92 -42.67 2.47
N LYS A 37 -14.27 -43.38 3.40
CA LYS A 37 -13.52 -42.74 4.49
C LYS A 37 -12.34 -41.92 3.98
N ASP A 38 -11.60 -42.45 3.03
CA ASP A 38 -10.48 -41.74 2.39
C ASP A 38 -10.96 -40.49 1.65
N TYR A 39 -12.09 -40.59 0.95
CA TYR A 39 -12.71 -39.45 0.31
C TYR A 39 -13.12 -38.38 1.32
N GLU A 40 -13.76 -38.77 2.44
CA GLU A 40 -14.15 -37.85 3.49
C GLU A 40 -12.94 -37.12 4.11
N ASN A 41 -11.84 -37.85 4.33
CA ASN A 41 -10.58 -37.27 4.80
C ASN A 41 -10.02 -36.25 3.80
N LYS A 42 -9.96 -36.59 2.51
CA LYS A 42 -9.49 -35.68 1.45
C LYS A 42 -10.35 -34.42 1.35
N VAL A 43 -11.67 -34.55 1.47
CA VAL A 43 -12.59 -33.40 1.46
C VAL A 43 -12.35 -32.50 2.68
N ARG A 44 -12.10 -33.10 3.85
CA ARG A 44 -11.78 -32.34 5.07
C ARG A 44 -10.47 -31.57 4.92
N ASP A 45 -9.42 -32.20 4.40
CA ASP A 45 -8.13 -31.56 4.16
C ASP A 45 -8.24 -30.44 3.14
N PHE A 46 -8.99 -30.65 2.06
CA PHE A 46 -9.27 -29.62 1.07
C PHE A 46 -10.00 -28.41 1.69
N GLY A 47 -10.97 -28.64 2.57
CA GLY A 47 -11.64 -27.59 3.34
C GLY A 47 -10.67 -26.78 4.20
N ASN A 48 -9.73 -27.45 4.88
CA ASN A 48 -8.70 -26.79 5.67
C ASN A 48 -7.76 -25.93 4.81
N ILE A 49 -7.37 -26.42 3.64
CA ILE A 49 -6.52 -25.66 2.69
C ILE A 49 -7.25 -24.41 2.20
N ILE A 50 -8.52 -24.53 1.81
CA ILE A 50 -9.32 -23.37 1.39
C ILE A 50 -9.45 -22.37 2.53
N GLY A 51 -9.72 -22.82 3.75
CA GLY A 51 -9.79 -21.94 4.92
C GLY A 51 -8.49 -21.15 5.14
N SER A 52 -7.35 -21.84 5.11
CA SER A 52 -6.05 -21.18 5.22
C SER A 52 -5.75 -20.21 4.07
N LEU A 53 -6.18 -20.53 2.85
CA LEU A 53 -6.01 -19.64 1.69
C LEU A 53 -6.88 -18.38 1.83
N LEU A 54 -8.12 -18.54 2.28
CA LEU A 54 -9.05 -17.43 2.56
C LEU A 54 -8.47 -16.48 3.61
N ASP A 55 -7.92 -17.01 4.69
CA ASP A 55 -7.26 -16.20 5.73
C ASP A 55 -6.05 -15.44 5.19
N MET A 56 -5.26 -16.09 4.32
CA MET A 56 -4.10 -15.44 3.69
C MET A 56 -4.54 -14.32 2.74
N LEU A 57 -5.59 -14.55 1.96
CA LEU A 57 -6.16 -13.54 1.06
C LEU A 57 -6.74 -12.35 1.83
N ASN A 58 -7.43 -12.59 2.94
CA ASN A 58 -7.95 -11.53 3.80
C ASN A 58 -6.81 -10.66 4.36
N LYS A 59 -5.77 -11.28 4.91
CA LYS A 59 -4.57 -10.55 5.40
C LYS A 59 -3.87 -9.77 4.30
N LEU A 60 -3.80 -10.33 3.09
CA LEU A 60 -3.24 -9.63 1.94
C LEU A 60 -4.08 -8.39 1.58
N GLY A 61 -5.40 -8.53 1.56
CA GLY A 61 -6.32 -7.41 1.32
C GLY A 61 -6.15 -6.27 2.33
N GLU A 62 -6.10 -6.59 3.63
CA GLU A 62 -5.86 -5.62 4.69
C GLU A 62 -4.50 -4.91 4.53
N ASN A 63 -3.44 -5.66 4.21
CA ASN A 63 -2.12 -5.09 3.99
C ASN A 63 -2.08 -4.17 2.77
N VAL A 64 -2.73 -4.54 1.68
CA VAL A 64 -2.84 -3.71 0.47
C VAL A 64 -3.54 -2.40 0.79
N GLU A 65 -4.68 -2.43 1.50
CA GLU A 65 -5.40 -1.21 1.82
C GLU A 65 -4.60 -0.31 2.78
N LYS A 66 -3.88 -0.91 3.74
CA LYS A 66 -2.96 -0.17 4.63
C LYS A 66 -1.85 0.54 3.84
N GLN A 67 -1.20 -0.16 2.91
CA GLN A 67 -0.13 0.43 2.10
C GLN A 67 -0.65 1.51 1.15
N LYS A 68 -1.83 1.29 0.55
CA LYS A 68 -2.50 2.29 -0.27
C LYS A 68 -2.80 3.56 0.51
N MET A 69 -3.32 3.46 1.73
CA MET A 69 -3.58 4.62 2.59
C MET A 69 -2.28 5.33 2.98
N ALA A 70 -1.22 4.59 3.30
CA ALA A 70 0.09 5.18 3.59
C ALA A 70 0.66 5.94 2.37
N ALA A 71 0.55 5.38 1.16
CA ALA A 71 0.99 6.02 -0.07
C ALA A 71 0.21 7.31 -0.38
N ILE A 72 -1.12 7.30 -0.18
CA ILE A 72 -1.96 8.49 -0.31
C ILE A 72 -1.53 9.55 0.71
N GLY A 73 -1.31 9.16 1.97
CA GLY A 73 -0.83 10.06 3.03
C GLY A 73 0.51 10.71 2.69
N ALA A 74 1.49 9.93 2.24
CA ALA A 74 2.79 10.42 1.82
C ALA A 74 2.68 11.38 0.61
N THR A 75 1.84 11.05 -0.37
CA THR A 75 1.60 11.90 -1.54
C THR A 75 0.98 13.24 -1.14
N ASN A 76 0.02 13.24 -0.22
CA ASN A 76 -0.60 14.47 0.27
C ASN A 76 0.38 15.34 1.05
N LEU A 77 1.24 14.71 1.88
CA LEU A 77 2.28 15.42 2.60
C LEU A 77 3.27 16.10 1.63
N LEU A 78 3.73 15.38 0.60
CA LEU A 78 4.61 15.94 -0.42
C LEU A 78 3.99 17.14 -1.13
N LYS A 79 2.72 17.03 -1.54
CA LYS A 79 1.99 18.16 -2.14
C LYS A 79 1.88 19.37 -1.21
N SER A 80 1.68 19.14 0.09
CA SER A 80 1.66 20.23 1.08
C SER A 80 3.03 20.91 1.17
N ILE A 81 4.10 20.14 1.26
CA ILE A 81 5.47 20.67 1.33
C ILE A 81 5.82 21.45 0.06
N GLU A 82 5.45 20.96 -1.12
CA GLU A 82 5.65 21.67 -2.37
C GLU A 82 4.94 23.02 -2.37
N LYS A 83 3.67 23.06 -1.95
CA LYS A 83 2.89 24.30 -1.85
C LYS A 83 3.49 25.28 -0.84
N ASP A 84 3.88 24.79 0.33
CA ASP A 84 4.50 25.64 1.37
C ASP A 84 5.82 26.22 0.87
N ARG A 85 6.62 25.41 0.16
CA ARG A 85 7.87 25.85 -0.46
C ARG A 85 7.64 26.90 -1.54
N GLU A 86 6.65 26.72 -2.42
CA GLU A 86 6.29 27.71 -3.45
C GLU A 86 5.83 29.03 -2.83
N SER A 87 4.99 28.96 -1.80
CA SER A 87 4.52 30.14 -1.07
C SER A 87 5.69 30.88 -0.41
N GLU A 88 6.61 30.15 0.21
CA GLU A 88 7.78 30.75 0.86
C GLU A 88 8.73 31.38 -0.16
N GLN A 89 8.95 30.71 -1.30
CA GLN A 89 9.76 31.26 -2.38
C GLN A 89 9.16 32.56 -2.94
N ALA A 90 7.84 32.59 -3.16
CA ALA A 90 7.15 33.80 -3.61
C ALA A 90 7.26 34.94 -2.58
N ARG A 91 7.12 34.63 -1.29
CA ARG A 91 7.27 35.59 -0.19
C ARG A 91 8.69 36.19 -0.16
N LEU A 92 9.71 35.34 -0.20
CA LEU A 92 11.11 35.79 -0.22
C LEU A 92 11.44 36.61 -1.46
N GLN A 93 10.90 36.23 -2.63
CA GLN A 93 11.12 36.98 -3.87
C GLN A 93 10.49 38.38 -3.80
N ALA A 94 9.31 38.51 -3.19
CA ALA A 94 8.69 39.81 -2.95
C ALA A 94 9.53 40.66 -2.00
N GLU A 95 10.02 40.09 -0.89
CA GLU A 95 10.87 40.80 0.07
C GLU A 95 12.20 41.26 -0.57
N ILE A 96 12.82 40.42 -1.40
CA ILE A 96 14.01 40.79 -2.17
C ILE A 96 13.69 41.97 -3.10
N SER A 97 12.57 41.91 -3.83
CA SER A 97 12.16 42.99 -4.74
C SER A 97 11.95 44.31 -4.00
N ASP A 98 11.27 44.29 -2.86
CA ASP A 98 11.02 45.48 -2.05
C ASP A 98 12.33 46.08 -1.54
N LYS A 99 13.24 45.25 -1.02
CA LYS A 99 14.55 45.70 -0.53
C LYS A 99 15.42 46.27 -1.65
N SER A 100 15.43 45.65 -2.83
CA SER A 100 16.16 46.17 -3.99
C SER A 100 15.65 47.54 -4.41
N LEU A 101 14.33 47.75 -4.42
CA LEU A 101 13.74 49.04 -4.75
C LEU A 101 14.10 50.12 -3.73
N ILE A 102 14.09 49.79 -2.43
CA ILE A 102 14.54 50.72 -1.38
C ILE A 102 16.02 51.07 -1.56
N LEU A 103 16.86 50.09 -1.92
CA LEU A 103 18.28 50.31 -2.15
C LEU A 103 18.53 51.25 -3.34
N GLU A 104 17.84 51.03 -4.46
CA GLU A 104 17.91 51.93 -5.62
C GLU A 104 17.47 53.37 -5.30
N GLN A 105 16.42 53.52 -4.46
CA GLN A 105 15.98 54.83 -3.98
C GLN A 105 17.06 55.50 -3.13
N LEU A 106 17.66 54.77 -2.20
CA LEU A 106 18.70 55.30 -1.31
C LEU A 106 19.97 55.68 -2.08
N ASP A 107 20.37 54.89 -3.08
CA ASP A 107 21.50 55.21 -3.95
C ASP A 107 21.25 56.53 -4.72
N SER A 108 20.05 56.70 -5.26
CA SER A 108 19.65 57.95 -5.95
C SER A 108 19.63 59.16 -5.01
N GLU A 109 19.12 59.01 -3.79
CA GLU A 109 19.15 60.07 -2.77
C GLU A 109 20.58 60.43 -2.36
N TYR A 110 21.45 59.43 -2.23
CA TYR A 110 22.86 59.62 -1.90
C TYR A 110 23.60 60.40 -2.99
N ASP A 111 23.40 60.05 -4.26
CA ASP A 111 23.98 60.78 -5.39
C ASP A 111 23.50 62.24 -5.43
N ALA A 112 22.22 62.48 -5.18
CA ALA A 112 21.66 63.83 -5.11
C ALA A 112 22.29 64.65 -3.96
N LEU A 113 22.51 64.03 -2.80
CA LEU A 113 23.18 64.67 -1.66
C LEU A 113 24.65 64.98 -1.95
N GLN A 114 25.38 64.11 -2.64
CA GLN A 114 26.76 64.40 -3.04
C GLN A 114 26.85 65.62 -3.96
N ILE A 115 25.94 65.72 -4.94
CA ILE A 115 25.87 66.88 -5.85
C ILE A 115 25.57 68.16 -5.05
N LEU A 116 24.63 68.08 -4.09
CA LEU A 116 24.28 69.21 -3.23
C LEU A 116 25.47 69.65 -2.37
N ASP A 117 26.18 68.72 -1.76
CA ASP A 117 27.35 69.00 -0.90
C ASP A 117 28.49 69.65 -1.69
N ALA A 118 28.76 69.16 -2.90
CA ALA A 118 29.73 69.78 -3.81
C ALA A 118 29.33 71.23 -4.17
N THR A 119 28.06 71.44 -4.52
CA THR A 119 27.53 72.78 -4.86
C THR A 119 27.61 73.74 -3.67
N GLN A 120 27.32 73.24 -2.46
CA GLN A 120 27.42 74.03 -1.23
C GLN A 120 28.88 74.38 -0.92
N SER A 121 29.81 73.44 -1.09
CA SER A 121 31.24 73.69 -0.91
C SER A 121 31.77 74.76 -1.85
N GLU A 122 31.43 74.69 -3.14
CA GLU A 122 31.76 75.73 -4.13
C GLU A 122 31.19 77.11 -3.74
N THR A 123 29.94 77.14 -3.26
CA THR A 123 29.30 78.37 -2.80
C THR A 123 30.04 78.96 -1.60
N VAL A 124 30.45 78.12 -0.63
CA VAL A 124 31.21 78.56 0.56
C VAL A 124 32.58 79.11 0.15
N GLU A 125 33.29 78.45 -0.77
CA GLU A 125 34.57 78.94 -1.29
C GLU A 125 34.42 80.31 -1.95
N TYR A 126 33.43 80.46 -2.83
CA TYR A 126 33.13 81.72 -3.51
C TYR A 126 32.86 82.86 -2.51
N LEU A 127 32.00 82.63 -1.51
CA LEU A 127 31.67 83.62 -0.49
C LEU A 127 32.87 83.96 0.41
N THR A 128 33.79 83.02 0.63
CA THR A 128 35.00 83.24 1.44
C THR A 128 36.04 84.07 0.67
N GLN A 129 36.16 83.90 -0.65
CA GLN A 129 37.07 84.69 -1.50
C GLN A 129 36.61 86.14 -1.72
N LEU A 130 35.32 86.43 -1.53
CA LEU A 130 34.75 87.77 -1.61
C LEU A 130 34.97 88.65 -0.36
N ARG A 131 35.54 88.08 0.70
CA ARG A 131 35.89 88.77 1.95
C ARG A 131 37.34 89.23 1.96
#